data_AF-A0A318XJV5-F1
#
_entry.id   AF-A0A318XJV5-F1
#
_cell.length_a   1.000
_cell.length_b   1.000
_cell.length_c   1.000
_cell.angle_alpha   90.00
_cell.angle_beta   90.00
_cell.angle_gamma   90.00
#
_symmetry.space_group_name_H-M   'P 1'
#
loop_
_entity.id
_entity.type
_entity.pdbx_description
1 polymer ?
#
loop_
_entity_poly.entity_id
_entity_poly.type
_entity_poly.pdbx_seq_one_letter_code
_entity_poly.pdbx_strand_id
1 'polypeptide(L)'
;MDDKDIKTGADIENNDSLNISTEKLKAQYGKIYKLNLILTPDDDTEVEISYIFKKPNTASYDRYVKTASNGMTKALKTFMFDNIIPECRGKLEADLEEYPALAINAGEKLLAMLGLSKNTNLMKL
;
A
#
# COMPACT_ATOMS: atom_id res chain seq x y z
N MET A 1 0.42 -48.41 19.13
CA MET A 1 1.08 -48.36 17.82
C MET A 1 -0.01 -48.04 16.81
N ASP A 2 -0.30 -46.82 16.39
CA ASP A 2 0.20 -45.48 16.68
C ASP A 2 -0.99 -44.56 16.43
N ASP A 3 -1.30 -43.70 17.39
CA ASP A 3 -2.31 -42.66 17.29
C ASP A 3 -1.63 -41.37 17.74
N LYS A 4 -1.51 -40.40 16.84
CA LYS A 4 -1.39 -38.96 17.12
C LYS A 4 -1.23 -38.20 15.80
N ASP A 5 -2.38 -37.83 15.25
CA ASP A 5 -2.58 -36.50 14.67
C ASP A 5 -2.09 -35.44 15.67
N ILE A 6 -1.15 -34.60 15.23
CA ILE A 6 -0.85 -33.33 15.91
C ILE A 6 -1.26 -32.20 14.98
N LYS A 7 -2.42 -31.62 15.29
CA LYS A 7 -2.78 -30.26 14.90
C LYS A 7 -2.11 -29.27 15.86
N THR A 8 -1.92 -28.07 15.32
CA THR A 8 -2.01 -26.76 15.99
C THR A 8 -0.69 -26.06 16.28
N GLY A 9 -0.60 -24.88 15.68
CA GLY A 9 0.24 -23.75 16.05
C GLY A 9 -0.33 -22.52 15.34
N ALA A 10 -1.57 -22.16 15.69
CA ALA A 10 -2.09 -20.82 15.48
C ALA A 10 -1.49 -19.88 16.55
N ASP A 11 -1.64 -18.58 16.33
CA ASP A 11 -1.47 -17.48 17.30
C ASP A 11 -0.14 -16.72 17.22
N ILE A 12 -0.08 -15.75 16.29
CA ILE A 12 0.50 -14.44 16.60
C ILE A 12 -0.58 -13.39 16.34
N GLU A 13 -0.70 -12.49 17.30
CA GLU A 13 -1.87 -11.75 17.69
C GLU A 13 -2.25 -10.60 16.73
N ASN A 14 -3.57 -10.40 16.69
CA ASN A 14 -4.30 -9.29 16.09
C ASN A 14 -3.63 -7.91 16.31
N ASN A 15 -3.26 -7.25 15.21
CA ASN A 15 -3.21 -5.79 15.15
C ASN A 15 -4.44 -5.30 14.36
N ASP A 16 -5.56 -5.16 15.09
CA ASP A 16 -6.82 -4.67 14.56
C ASP A 16 -6.74 -3.17 14.28
N SER A 17 -6.80 -2.83 13.01
CA SER A 17 -7.46 -1.62 12.52
C SER A 17 -7.43 -1.72 11.00
N LEU A 18 -8.28 -2.58 10.47
CA LEU A 18 -8.92 -2.52 9.14
C LEU A 18 -9.76 -3.78 8.88
N ASN A 19 -10.49 -4.29 9.88
CA ASN A 19 -11.57 -5.26 9.67
C ASN A 19 -12.81 -4.57 9.04
N ILE A 20 -12.57 -3.61 8.14
CA ILE A 20 -13.62 -3.02 7.33
C ILE A 20 -14.02 -4.09 6.34
N SER A 21 -15.30 -4.48 6.37
CA SER A 21 -15.85 -5.46 5.44
C SER A 21 -15.52 -5.04 4.01
N THR A 22 -14.56 -5.73 3.38
CA THR A 22 -14.06 -5.38 2.05
C THR A 22 -15.20 -5.36 1.02
N GLU A 23 -16.26 -6.13 1.26
CA GLU A 23 -17.50 -6.14 0.49
C GLU A 23 -18.25 -4.80 0.56
N LYS A 24 -18.34 -4.18 1.74
CA LYS A 24 -18.96 -2.85 1.90
C LYS A 24 -18.12 -1.77 1.22
N LEU A 25 -16.79 -1.83 1.37
CA LEU A 25 -15.90 -0.89 0.68
C LEU A 25 -15.94 -1.06 -0.84
N LYS A 26 -16.05 -2.28 -1.35
CA LYS A 26 -16.24 -2.54 -2.78
C LYS A 26 -17.58 -2.03 -3.27
N ALA A 27 -18.65 -2.17 -2.48
CA ALA A 27 -19.95 -1.62 -2.81
C ALA A 27 -19.95 -0.08 -2.85
N GLN A 28 -19.21 0.56 -1.94
CA GLN A 28 -19.15 2.02 -1.80
C GLN A 28 -18.18 2.70 -2.78
N TYR A 29 -16.99 2.12 -2.97
CA TYR A 29 -15.90 2.72 -3.74
C TYR A 29 -15.55 1.97 -5.03
N GLY A 30 -16.21 0.84 -5.31
CA GLY A 30 -15.98 0.02 -6.49
C GLY A 30 -14.72 -0.82 -6.39
N LYS A 31 -13.74 -0.58 -7.27
CA LYS A 31 -12.47 -1.34 -7.31
C LYS A 31 -11.49 -0.78 -6.27
N ILE A 32 -11.27 -1.56 -5.22
CA ILE A 32 -10.30 -1.29 -4.15
C ILE A 32 -9.14 -2.30 -4.19
N TYR A 33 -7.99 -1.89 -3.65
CA TYR A 33 -6.74 -2.63 -3.61
C TYR A 33 -6.15 -2.53 -2.22
N LYS A 34 -5.74 -3.66 -1.64
CA LYS A 34 -5.00 -3.71 -0.38
C LYS A 34 -3.50 -3.69 -0.67
N LEU A 35 -2.78 -2.77 -0.03
CA LEU A 35 -1.33 -2.71 -0.04
C LEU A 35 -0.82 -3.16 1.32
N ASN A 36 -0.01 -4.22 1.35
CA ASN A 36 0.70 -4.68 2.54
C ASN A 36 2.18 -4.35 2.36
N LEU A 37 2.78 -3.79 3.40
CA LEU A 37 4.18 -3.43 3.47
C LEU A 37 4.75 -3.98 4.78
N ILE A 38 6.02 -4.40 4.73
CA ILE A 38 6.79 -4.74 5.92
C ILE A 38 7.89 -3.70 5.99
N LEU A 39 7.93 -2.96 7.10
CA LEU A 39 9.01 -2.03 7.40
C LEU A 39 9.97 -2.71 8.36
N THR A 40 11.27 -2.46 8.16
CA THR A 40 12.35 -2.88 9.07
C THR A 40 13.08 -1.63 9.55
N PRO A 41 12.55 -0.91 10.57
CA PRO A 41 13.16 0.33 11.03
C PRO A 41 14.53 0.10 11.69
N ASP A 42 14.67 -1.03 12.39
CA ASP A 42 15.86 -1.46 13.13
C ASP A 42 16.19 -2.93 12.80
N ASP A 43 17.34 -3.42 13.28
CA ASP A 43 17.88 -4.75 12.96
C ASP A 43 16.99 -5.92 13.42
N ASP A 44 16.13 -5.71 14.43
CA ASP A 44 15.32 -6.75 15.06
C ASP A 44 13.79 -6.53 14.95
N THR A 45 13.34 -5.43 14.34
CA THR A 45 11.91 -5.06 14.36
C THR A 45 11.30 -5.05 12.96
N GLU A 46 10.29 -5.89 12.75
CA GLU A 46 9.42 -5.87 11.57
C GLU A 46 8.06 -5.26 11.91
N VAL A 47 7.70 -4.17 11.24
CA VAL A 47 6.40 -3.52 11.37
C VAL A 47 5.57 -3.80 10.11
N GLU A 48 4.51 -4.58 10.27
CA GLU A 48 3.56 -4.83 9.19
C GLU A 48 2.53 -3.70 9.11
N ILE A 49 2.49 -3.03 7.96
CA ILE A 49 1.55 -1.96 7.70
C ILE A 49 0.68 -2.32 6.50
N SER A 50 -0.62 -2.05 6.59
CA SER A 50 -1.53 -2.24 5.48
C SER A 50 -2.46 -1.05 5.26
N TYR A 51 -2.73 -0.78 3.98
CA TYR A 51 -3.60 0.30 3.52
C TYR A 51 -4.56 -0.20 2.45
N ILE A 52 -5.66 0.52 2.28
CA ILE A 52 -6.63 0.26 1.21
C ILE A 52 -6.71 1.49 0.32
N PHE A 53 -6.48 1.29 -0.98
CA PHE A 53 -6.55 2.32 -2.01
C PHE A 53 -7.69 2.01 -2.99
N LYS A 54 -8.32 3.04 -3.54
CA LYS A 54 -9.10 2.91 -4.78
C LYS A 54 -8.16 2.79 -5.97
N LYS A 55 -8.68 2.32 -7.11
CA LYS A 55 -7.92 2.35 -8.37
C LYS A 55 -7.38 3.76 -8.63
N PRO A 56 -6.05 3.95 -8.80
CA PRO A 56 -5.52 5.26 -9.14
C PRO A 56 -6.10 5.74 -10.48
N ASN A 57 -6.46 7.02 -10.54
CA ASN A 57 -7.02 7.64 -11.74
C ASN A 57 -5.98 8.45 -12.51
N THR A 58 -6.23 8.66 -13.80
CA THR A 58 -5.32 9.38 -14.70
C THR A 58 -5.05 10.82 -14.23
N ALA A 59 -6.05 11.53 -13.71
CA ALA A 59 -5.87 12.91 -13.26
C ALA A 59 -4.91 13.04 -12.06
N SER A 60 -4.96 12.09 -11.12
CA SER A 60 -4.03 12.00 -9.99
C SER A 60 -2.61 11.68 -10.48
N TYR A 61 -2.47 10.78 -11.45
CA TYR A 61 -1.18 10.49 -12.08
C TYR A 61 -0.61 11.71 -12.85
N ASP A 62 -1.40 12.41 -13.63
CA ASP A 62 -0.96 13.61 -14.36
C ASP A 62 -0.47 14.70 -13.40
N ARG A 63 -1.14 14.87 -12.26
CA ARG A 63 -0.69 15.77 -11.20
C ARG A 63 0.62 15.29 -10.59
N TYR A 64 0.77 13.99 -10.32
CA TYR A 64 2.04 13.42 -9.86
C TYR A 64 3.17 13.76 -10.84
N VAL A 65 3.02 13.49 -12.14
CA VAL A 65 4.03 13.77 -13.15
C VAL A 65 4.42 15.26 -13.19
N LYS A 66 3.43 16.17 -13.13
CA LYS A 66 3.66 17.62 -13.12
C LYS A 66 4.39 18.12 -11.87
N THR A 67 4.20 17.45 -10.73
CA THR A 67 4.74 17.89 -9.44
C THR A 67 6.01 17.17 -9.04
N ALA A 68 6.29 16.00 -9.62
CA ALA A 68 7.45 15.17 -9.30
C ALA A 68 8.78 15.90 -9.52
N SER A 69 8.88 16.75 -10.55
CA SER A 69 10.07 17.57 -10.83
C SER A 69 10.41 18.57 -9.72
N ASN A 70 9.42 19.01 -8.94
CA ASN A 70 9.57 19.96 -7.84
C ASN A 70 9.72 19.27 -6.48
N GLY A 71 9.68 17.94 -6.43
CA GLY A 71 9.77 17.16 -5.19
C GLY A 71 9.04 15.83 -5.31
N MET A 72 9.78 14.79 -5.69
CA MET A 72 9.26 13.44 -5.91
C MET A 72 8.50 12.88 -4.69
N THR A 73 9.07 12.96 -3.49
CA THR A 73 8.43 12.44 -2.27
C THR A 73 7.11 13.16 -1.95
N LYS A 74 7.05 14.49 -2.16
CA LYS A 74 5.84 15.29 -1.94
C LYS A 74 4.77 14.95 -2.99
N ALA A 75 5.18 14.75 -4.24
CA ALA A 75 4.31 14.32 -5.32
C ALA A 75 3.72 12.92 -5.03
N LEU A 76 4.54 11.97 -4.57
CA LEU A 76 4.10 10.64 -4.17
C LEU A 76 3.14 10.68 -2.98
N LYS A 77 3.45 11.45 -1.92
CA LYS A 77 2.55 11.64 -0.78
C LYS A 77 1.18 12.17 -1.23
N THR A 78 1.16 13.17 -2.10
CA THR A 78 -0.07 13.71 -2.69
C THR A 78 -0.82 12.65 -3.49
N PHE A 79 -0.11 11.93 -4.36
CA PHE A 79 -0.67 10.84 -5.18
C PHE A 79 -1.29 9.73 -4.33
N MET A 80 -0.64 9.34 -3.23
CA MET A 80 -1.19 8.36 -2.30
C MET A 80 -2.46 8.89 -1.64
N PHE A 81 -2.46 10.14 -1.16
CA PHE A 81 -3.62 10.76 -0.53
C PHE A 81 -4.83 10.94 -1.45
N ASP A 82 -4.60 11.09 -2.75
CA ASP A 82 -5.69 11.17 -3.72
C ASP A 82 -6.43 9.84 -3.88
N ASN A 83 -5.71 8.74 -3.65
CA ASN A 83 -6.13 7.39 -4.00
C ASN A 83 -6.40 6.51 -2.77
N ILE A 84 -6.09 6.96 -1.56
CA ILE A 84 -6.43 6.24 -0.33
C ILE A 84 -7.91 6.42 0.01
N ILE A 85 -8.52 5.40 0.63
CA ILE A 85 -9.87 5.55 1.17
C ILE A 85 -9.86 6.49 2.39
N PRO A 86 -10.91 7.29 2.62
CA PRO A 86 -10.96 8.24 3.74
C PRO A 86 -10.65 7.62 5.10
N GLU A 87 -11.11 6.39 5.32
CA GLU A 87 -10.98 5.63 6.56
C GLU A 87 -9.51 5.30 6.89
N CYS A 88 -8.66 5.15 5.88
CA CYS A 88 -7.23 4.87 6.05
C CYS A 88 -6.36 6.14 6.01
N ARG A 89 -6.95 7.31 5.71
CA ARG A 89 -6.19 8.54 5.45
C ARG A 89 -5.37 8.99 6.66
N GLY A 90 -5.99 9.02 7.85
CA GLY A 90 -5.33 9.46 9.08
C GLY A 90 -4.17 8.55 9.48
N LYS A 91 -4.35 7.22 9.35
CA LYS A 91 -3.28 6.25 9.57
C LYS A 91 -2.11 6.47 8.62
N LEU A 92 -2.39 6.62 7.32
CA LEU A 92 -1.35 6.90 6.34
C LEU A 92 -0.61 8.20 6.67
N GLU A 93 -1.30 9.23 7.12
CA GLU A 93 -0.68 10.50 7.48
C GLU A 93 0.30 10.35 8.64
N ALA A 94 -0.10 9.67 9.72
CA ALA A 94 0.76 9.38 10.87
C ALA A 94 1.98 8.52 10.48
N ASP A 95 1.76 7.43 9.75
CA ASP A 95 2.83 6.54 9.31
C ASP A 95 3.83 7.25 8.36
N LEU A 96 3.37 8.21 7.55
CA LEU A 96 4.25 9.01 6.68
C LEU A 96 5.01 10.13 7.42
N GLU A 97 4.56 10.52 8.61
CA GLU A 97 5.30 11.44 9.49
C GLU A 97 6.40 10.69 10.24
N GLU A 98 6.10 9.49 10.73
CA GLU A 98 7.06 8.62 11.42
C GLU A 98 8.08 8.01 10.44
N TYR A 99 7.62 7.52 9.28
CA TYR A 99 8.42 6.86 8.25
C TYR A 99 8.35 7.59 6.91
N PRO A 100 9.07 8.72 6.72
CA PRO A 100 8.96 9.54 5.50
C PRO A 100 9.33 8.81 4.20
N ALA A 101 10.21 7.80 4.27
CA ALA A 101 10.59 6.98 3.12
C ALA A 101 9.50 6.00 2.65
N LEU A 102 8.50 5.72 3.50
CA LEU A 102 7.37 4.84 3.18
C LEU A 102 6.60 5.33 1.93
N ALA A 103 6.53 6.65 1.74
CA ALA A 103 5.88 7.25 0.57
C ALA A 103 6.49 6.78 -0.76
N ILE A 104 7.80 6.48 -0.78
CA ILE A 104 8.50 6.03 -1.98
C ILE A 104 8.05 4.60 -2.33
N ASN A 105 8.18 3.67 -1.38
CA ASN A 105 7.81 2.26 -1.59
C ASN A 105 6.33 2.11 -1.92
N ALA A 106 5.45 2.74 -1.14
CA ALA A 106 4.02 2.63 -1.34
C ALA A 106 3.56 3.35 -2.61
N GLY A 107 4.10 4.54 -2.88
CA GLY A 107 3.81 5.32 -4.08
C GLY A 107 4.25 4.62 -5.37
N GLU A 108 5.47 4.05 -5.41
CA GLU A 108 5.95 3.25 -6.54
C GLU A 108 5.05 2.05 -6.82
N LYS A 109 4.59 1.36 -5.77
CA LYS A 109 3.70 0.20 -5.94
C LYS A 109 2.36 0.60 -6.56
N LEU A 110 1.82 1.77 -6.21
CA LEU A 110 0.62 2.32 -6.84
C LEU A 110 0.86 2.71 -8.30
N LEU A 111 2.01 3.30 -8.62
CA LEU A 111 2.39 3.60 -10.01
C LEU A 111 2.55 2.32 -10.84
N ALA A 112 3.08 1.24 -10.25
CA ALA A 112 3.17 -0.05 -10.93
C ALA A 112 1.79 -0.63 -11.28
N MET A 113 0.75 -0.38 -10.47
CA MET A 113 -0.63 -0.75 -10.82
C MET A 113 -1.17 0.00 -12.04
N LEU A 114 -0.59 1.16 -12.39
CA LEU A 114 -0.90 1.92 -13.59
C LEU A 114 -0.10 1.48 -14.82
N GLY A 115 0.72 0.43 -14.69
CA GLY A 115 1.54 -0.10 -15.79
C GLY A 115 2.99 0.38 -15.79
N LEU A 116 3.45 1.05 -14.72
CA LEU A 116 4.87 1.31 -14.53
C LEU A 116 5.59 0.01 -14.11
N SER A 117 5.94 -0.84 -15.08
CA SER A 117 6.64 -2.09 -14.85
C SER A 117 8.16 -1.88 -14.82
N LYS A 118 8.85 -2.53 -13.87
CA LYS A 118 10.33 -2.56 -13.80
C LYS A 118 10.95 -3.47 -14.89
N ASN A 119 10.20 -4.40 -15.47
CA ASN A 119 10.66 -5.32 -16.51
C ASN A 119 10.05 -4.96 -17.87
N THR A 120 10.77 -4.16 -18.66
CA THR A 120 10.36 -3.80 -20.02
C THR A 120 11.40 -4.30 -21.00
N ASN A 121 11.07 -5.33 -21.78
CA ASN A 121 11.94 -5.83 -22.84
C ASN A 121 11.61 -5.11 -24.15
N LEU A 122 12.61 -4.44 -24.73
CA LEU A 122 12.53 -3.88 -26.08
C LEU A 122 13.20 -4.87 -27.05
N MET A 123 12.41 -5.48 -27.93
CA MET A 123 12.95 -6.23 -29.07
C MET A 123 12.95 -5.30 -30.28
N LYS A 124 14.10 -5.19 -30.93
CA LYS A 124 14.21 -4.54 -32.23
C LYS A 124 13.67 -5.49 -33.29
N LEU A 125 12.77 -5.01 -34.15
CA LEU A 125 12.34 -5.72 -35.37
C LEU A 125 13.35 -5.49 -36.51
#